data_AF-A0A7J9ZZZ7-F1
#
_entry.id   AF-A0A7J9ZZZ7-F1
#
_cell.length_a   1.000
_cell.length_b   1.000
_cell.length_c   1.000
_cell.angle_alpha   90.00
_cell.angle_beta   90.00
_cell.angle_gamma   90.00
#
_symmetry.space_group_name_H-M   'P 1'
#
loop_
_entity.id
_entity.type
_entity.pdbx_description
1 polymer ?
#
loop_
_entity_poly.entity_id
_entity_poly.type
_entity_poly.pdbx_seq_one_letter_code
_entity_poly.pdbx_strand_id
1 'polypeptide(L)'
;MLTGNDGLAAGLEQGLWVDLAGKYGSKLPDLKSVYQEPAAKMQELAQGKGGVVTYYPSGPLIEHDPGRVPPRVLGQVPKGVKTGSLKGFSWVTDAHYMTVPKGISGEKLAVMLEFMKFALSPEQQAITYDKGYFYPGPAVNGVTLDMAPPESRKVIEEFGRPEYEQLIAGNPKEPPLDAKAMVQAFDRWDREIGGDKVKKTS
;
A
#
# COMPACT_ATOMS: atom_id res chain seq x y z
N MET A 1 1.36 -5.97 13.68
CA MET A 1 0.95 -6.75 12.50
C MET A 1 1.19 -5.88 11.28
N LEU A 2 1.60 -6.47 10.17
CA LEU A 2 1.58 -5.82 8.85
C LEU A 2 0.36 -6.37 8.10
N THR A 3 -0.37 -5.50 7.40
CA THR A 3 -1.62 -5.85 6.69
C THR A 3 -1.88 -4.87 5.55
N GLY A 4 -2.66 -5.26 4.55
CA GLY A 4 -3.13 -4.36 3.49
C GLY A 4 -4.37 -3.58 3.91
N ASN A 5 -4.97 -2.86 2.95
CA ASN A 5 -6.26 -2.19 3.13
C ASN A 5 -7.40 -3.12 3.59
N ASP A 6 -7.39 -4.37 3.14
CA ASP A 6 -8.39 -5.40 3.42
C ASP A 6 -8.41 -5.84 4.90
N GLY A 7 -7.26 -6.26 5.43
CA GLY A 7 -7.15 -6.69 6.82
C GLY A 7 -7.21 -5.51 7.79
N LEU A 8 -6.75 -4.32 7.38
CA LEU A 8 -7.03 -3.08 8.11
C LEU A 8 -8.54 -2.89 8.28
N ALA A 9 -9.31 -2.93 7.20
CA ALA A 9 -10.75 -2.74 7.20
C ALA A 9 -11.48 -3.79 8.06
N ALA A 10 -11.19 -5.08 7.86
CA ALA A 10 -11.79 -6.16 8.64
C ALA A 10 -11.52 -6.04 10.15
N GLY A 11 -10.28 -5.66 10.54
CA GLY A 11 -9.92 -5.44 11.94
C GLY A 11 -10.39 -4.10 12.52
N LEU A 12 -10.80 -3.13 11.70
CA LEU A 12 -11.53 -1.94 12.15
C LEU A 12 -12.98 -2.30 12.49
N GLU A 13 -13.69 -3.01 11.59
CA GLU A 13 -15.09 -3.43 11.78
C GLU A 13 -15.22 -4.38 12.99
N GLN A 14 -14.33 -5.37 13.11
CA GLN A 14 -14.25 -6.26 14.27
C GLN A 14 -13.66 -5.59 15.52
N GLY A 15 -13.24 -4.33 15.43
CA GLY A 15 -12.68 -3.57 16.54
C GLY A 15 -11.42 -4.18 17.16
N LEU A 16 -10.59 -4.89 16.39
CA LEU A 16 -9.40 -5.60 16.86
C LEU A 16 -8.22 -4.68 17.14
N TRP A 17 -8.16 -3.50 16.51
CA TRP A 17 -7.00 -2.61 16.58
C TRP A 17 -7.00 -1.70 17.81
N VAL A 18 -5.80 -1.44 18.33
CA VAL A 18 -5.53 -0.42 19.34
C VAL A 18 -5.57 0.97 18.68
N ASP A 19 -6.24 1.92 19.33
CA ASP A 19 -6.11 3.35 19.02
C ASP A 19 -4.67 3.82 19.32
N LEU A 20 -3.87 3.97 18.27
CA LEU A 20 -2.47 4.37 18.35
C LEU A 20 -2.34 5.89 18.43
N ALA A 21 -3.12 6.62 17.64
CA ALA A 21 -3.09 8.09 17.61
C ALA A 21 -3.53 8.68 18.96
N GLY A 22 -4.67 8.25 19.50
CA GLY A 22 -5.23 8.80 20.74
C GLY A 22 -4.50 8.38 22.01
N LYS A 23 -3.75 7.25 22.00
CA LYS A 23 -3.06 6.72 23.20
C LYS A 23 -1.54 6.85 23.16
N TYR A 24 -0.95 6.84 21.96
CA TYR A 24 0.50 6.72 21.76
C TYR A 24 1.04 7.69 20.70
N GLY A 25 0.27 8.68 20.24
CA GLY A 25 0.70 9.65 19.24
C GLY A 25 2.01 10.36 19.59
N SER A 26 2.26 10.67 20.87
CA SER A 26 3.52 11.25 21.36
C SER A 26 4.73 10.31 21.36
N LYS A 27 4.54 9.01 21.04
CA LYS A 27 5.61 8.01 20.87
C LYS A 27 5.90 7.70 19.40
N LEU A 28 5.04 8.14 18.48
CA LEU A 28 5.18 7.97 17.04
C LEU A 28 5.66 9.29 16.40
N PRO A 29 6.14 9.27 15.15
CA PRO A 29 6.28 10.51 14.37
C PRO A 29 4.92 11.20 14.22
N ASP A 30 4.91 12.53 14.05
CA ASP A 30 3.70 13.20 13.57
C ASP A 30 3.45 12.82 12.11
N LEU A 31 2.53 11.87 11.94
CA LEU A 31 2.16 11.29 10.65
C LEU A 31 1.71 12.35 9.63
N LYS A 32 1.19 13.51 10.08
CA LYS A 32 0.75 14.58 9.18
C LYS A 32 1.90 15.40 8.59
N SER A 33 3.04 15.50 9.28
CA SER A 33 4.22 16.21 8.79
C SER A 33 5.24 15.30 8.09
N VAL A 34 5.27 13.99 8.40
CA VAL A 34 6.20 13.06 7.74
C VAL A 34 5.67 12.41 6.46
N TYR A 35 4.36 12.27 6.25
CA TYR A 35 3.85 11.63 5.04
C TYR A 35 3.82 12.54 3.81
N GLN A 36 3.87 11.94 2.62
CA GLN A 36 3.42 12.59 1.38
C GLN A 36 1.88 12.56 1.28
N GLU A 37 1.28 13.51 0.55
CA GLU A 37 -0.19 13.70 0.46
C GLU A 37 -0.99 12.39 0.21
N PRO A 38 -0.61 11.48 -0.71
CA PRO A 38 -1.39 10.27 -0.95
C PRO A 38 -1.32 9.28 0.22
N ALA A 39 -0.16 9.19 0.90
CA ALA A 39 -0.01 8.39 2.11
C ALA A 39 -0.78 9.02 3.28
N ALA A 40 -0.87 10.34 3.36
CA ALA A 40 -1.71 11.04 4.33
C ALA A 40 -3.21 10.78 4.11
N LYS A 41 -3.68 10.74 2.85
CA LYS A 41 -5.06 10.31 2.51
C LYS A 41 -5.31 8.85 2.93
N MET A 42 -4.38 7.94 2.62
CA MET A 42 -4.49 6.54 3.04
C MET A 42 -4.44 6.36 4.58
N GLN A 43 -3.77 7.26 5.29
CA GLN A 43 -3.72 7.27 6.75
C GLN A 43 -5.07 7.62 7.41
N GLU A 44 -5.99 8.29 6.70
CA GLU A 44 -7.34 8.57 7.21
C GLU A 44 -8.17 7.29 7.34
N LEU A 45 -8.02 6.35 6.39
CA LEU A 45 -8.70 5.04 6.41
C LEU A 45 -8.38 4.22 7.66
N ALA A 46 -7.18 4.39 8.23
CA ALA A 46 -6.77 3.70 9.44
C ALA A 46 -7.44 4.21 10.73
N GLN A 47 -8.16 5.35 10.67
CA GLN A 47 -8.94 5.91 11.80
C GLN A 47 -8.15 5.98 13.13
N GLY A 48 -6.86 6.30 13.06
CA GLY A 48 -5.92 6.35 14.19
C GLY A 48 -5.43 5.00 14.74
N LYS A 49 -5.80 3.86 14.15
CA LYS A 49 -5.55 2.50 14.70
C LYS A 49 -4.50 1.69 13.93
N GLY A 50 -3.82 2.34 12.98
CA GLY A 50 -2.68 1.84 12.23
C GLY A 50 -1.87 2.98 11.62
N GLY A 51 -0.63 2.72 11.21
CA GLY A 51 0.23 3.66 10.48
C GLY A 51 0.61 3.13 9.10
N VAL A 52 0.51 3.93 8.04
CA VAL A 52 0.97 3.57 6.68
C VAL A 52 2.49 3.35 6.67
N VAL A 53 2.94 2.24 6.06
CA VAL A 53 4.36 1.86 5.90
C VAL A 53 4.89 2.20 4.52
N THR A 54 4.14 1.80 3.50
CA THR A 54 4.42 1.96 2.07
C THR A 54 3.09 2.22 1.39
N TYR A 55 3.12 3.06 0.36
CA TYR A 55 1.96 3.43 -0.44
C TYR A 55 2.37 3.41 -1.92
N TYR A 56 1.49 2.90 -2.78
CA TYR A 56 1.69 2.89 -4.23
C TYR A 56 0.38 3.15 -5.02
N PRO A 57 0.46 3.79 -6.21
CA PRO A 57 -0.67 4.01 -7.09
C PRO A 57 -0.92 2.78 -7.96
N SER A 58 -2.00 2.04 -7.71
CA SER A 58 -2.14 0.65 -8.19
C SER A 58 -2.85 0.52 -9.55
N GLY A 59 -3.62 1.52 -9.97
CA GLY A 59 -4.30 1.54 -11.27
C GLY A 59 -5.53 2.45 -11.29
N PRO A 60 -6.44 2.33 -12.27
CA PRO A 60 -6.44 1.37 -13.36
C PRO A 60 -5.40 1.67 -14.45
N LEU A 61 -4.46 0.73 -14.62
CA LEU A 61 -3.60 0.64 -15.79
C LEU A 61 -4.06 -0.54 -16.66
N ILE A 62 -4.08 -0.32 -17.98
CA ILE A 62 -4.35 -1.38 -18.97
C ILE A 62 -3.00 -1.79 -19.58
N GLU A 63 -2.37 -2.80 -18.97
CA GLU A 63 -1.28 -3.54 -19.63
C GLU A 63 -1.86 -4.21 -20.89
N HIS A 64 -1.34 -3.84 -22.07
CA HIS A 64 -1.72 -4.47 -23.32
C HIS A 64 -0.48 -5.00 -24.05
N ASP A 65 -0.37 -6.32 -24.06
CA ASP A 65 0.42 -7.04 -25.04
C ASP A 65 -0.55 -7.54 -26.13
N PRO A 66 -0.32 -7.28 -27.43
CA PRO A 66 -1.00 -8.01 -28.50
C PRO A 66 -0.83 -9.55 -28.40
N GLY A 67 0.07 -10.07 -27.54
CA GLY A 67 0.34 -11.49 -27.27
C GLY A 67 0.01 -12.08 -25.86
N ARG A 68 -0.48 -11.29 -24.87
CA ARG A 68 -0.84 -11.66 -23.45
C ARG A 68 0.30 -11.65 -22.36
N VAL A 69 -0.11 -11.53 -21.07
CA VAL A 69 0.58 -10.98 -19.85
C VAL A 69 0.06 -11.74 -18.57
N PRO A 70 0.67 -11.77 -17.32
CA PRO A 70 1.83 -11.07 -16.69
C PRO A 70 2.94 -12.02 -16.07
N PRO A 71 3.94 -11.60 -15.23
CA PRO A 71 4.64 -10.29 -15.04
C PRO A 71 6.19 -10.31 -15.29
N ARG A 72 6.81 -9.13 -15.45
CA ARG A 72 8.22 -8.96 -15.92
C ARG A 72 9.32 -9.48 -14.99
N VAL A 73 9.28 -9.17 -13.70
CA VAL A 73 10.40 -9.41 -12.76
C VAL A 73 10.68 -10.91 -12.57
N LEU A 74 9.68 -11.75 -12.81
CA LEU A 74 9.78 -13.22 -12.81
C LEU A 74 10.16 -13.81 -14.19
N GLY A 75 10.49 -12.96 -15.18
CA GLY A 75 10.77 -13.35 -16.57
C GLY A 75 9.53 -13.66 -17.41
N GLN A 76 8.31 -13.52 -16.87
CA GLN A 76 7.07 -14.00 -17.50
C GLN A 76 6.41 -12.97 -18.44
N VAL A 77 7.00 -11.78 -18.60
CA VAL A 77 6.57 -10.76 -19.60
C VAL A 77 7.77 -10.23 -20.38
N PRO A 78 7.70 -10.17 -21.73
CA PRO A 78 8.73 -9.53 -22.55
C PRO A 78 8.84 -8.01 -22.31
N LYS A 79 10.05 -7.45 -22.49
CA LYS A 79 10.29 -5.99 -22.37
C LYS A 79 9.50 -5.12 -23.36
N GLY A 80 8.89 -5.69 -24.39
CA GLY A 80 8.12 -4.97 -25.43
C GLY A 80 6.68 -4.55 -25.06
N VAL A 81 6.05 -5.19 -24.07
CA VAL A 81 4.66 -4.90 -23.66
C VAL A 81 4.47 -3.44 -23.22
N LYS A 82 3.34 -2.83 -23.61
CA LYS A 82 3.01 -1.44 -23.29
C LYS A 82 1.88 -1.33 -22.29
N THR A 83 1.86 -0.21 -21.58
CA THR A 83 0.74 0.17 -20.72
C THR A 83 -0.05 1.30 -21.37
N GLY A 84 -1.36 1.29 -21.19
CA GLY A 84 -2.24 2.41 -21.53
C GLY A 84 -3.11 2.79 -20.33
N SER A 85 -3.65 4.00 -20.34
CA SER A 85 -4.61 4.47 -19.34
C SER A 85 -5.81 5.12 -20.05
N LEU A 86 -6.93 5.25 -19.35
CA LEU A 86 -8.04 6.06 -19.82
C LEU A 86 -7.70 7.56 -19.60
N LYS A 87 -8.21 8.44 -20.47
CA LYS A 87 -7.99 9.89 -20.33
C LYS A 87 -8.72 10.41 -19.09
N GLY A 88 -7.99 11.00 -18.15
CA GLY A 88 -8.56 11.58 -16.93
C GLY A 88 -9.02 10.53 -15.91
N PHE A 89 -8.34 9.38 -15.85
CA PHE A 89 -8.50 8.42 -14.76
C PHE A 89 -7.95 8.99 -13.44
N SER A 90 -8.47 8.50 -12.32
CA SER A 90 -7.82 8.65 -11.01
C SER A 90 -7.07 7.38 -10.67
N TRP A 91 -5.91 7.51 -10.04
CA TRP A 91 -5.24 6.39 -9.41
C TRP A 91 -6.00 5.97 -8.15
N VAL A 92 -6.46 4.72 -8.11
CA VAL A 92 -6.82 4.05 -6.86
C VAL A 92 -5.52 3.67 -6.16
N THR A 93 -5.34 4.14 -4.93
CA THR A 93 -4.13 3.93 -4.14
C THR A 93 -4.23 2.67 -3.28
N ASP A 94 -3.11 1.98 -3.03
CA ASP A 94 -3.04 0.86 -2.08
C ASP A 94 -1.87 1.07 -1.09
N ALA A 95 -1.98 0.49 0.10
CA ALA A 95 -1.02 0.71 1.18
C ALA A 95 -0.93 -0.48 2.15
N HIS A 96 0.29 -0.66 2.69
CA HIS A 96 0.50 -1.55 3.83
C HIS A 96 0.50 -0.76 5.13
N TYR A 97 -0.13 -1.30 6.17
CA TYR A 97 -0.30 -0.68 7.48
C TYR A 97 0.36 -1.50 8.60
N MET A 98 1.05 -0.82 9.51
CA MET A 98 1.40 -1.35 10.82
C MET A 98 0.23 -1.14 11.79
N THR A 99 -0.39 -2.23 12.26
CA THR A 99 -1.44 -2.22 13.30
C THR A 99 -0.96 -2.93 14.58
N VAL A 100 -1.55 -2.58 15.72
CA VAL A 100 -1.37 -3.32 16.99
C VAL A 100 -2.70 -3.98 17.36
N PRO A 101 -2.75 -5.33 17.47
CA PRO A 101 -3.90 -6.02 18.03
C PRO A 101 -4.12 -5.66 19.51
N LYS A 102 -5.38 -5.53 19.92
CA LYS A 102 -5.75 -5.48 21.34
C LYS A 102 -5.21 -6.70 22.09
N GLY A 103 -4.86 -6.51 23.36
CA GLY A 103 -4.19 -7.52 24.19
C GLY A 103 -2.66 -7.46 24.15
N ILE A 104 -2.05 -6.71 23.23
CA ILE A 104 -0.61 -6.39 23.30
C ILE A 104 -0.38 -5.20 24.25
N SER A 105 0.55 -5.37 25.20
CA SER A 105 0.85 -4.41 26.26
C SER A 105 2.32 -4.50 26.71
N GLY A 106 2.72 -3.70 27.70
CA GLY A 106 4.05 -3.76 28.32
C GLY A 106 5.22 -3.50 27.36
N GLU A 107 6.34 -4.17 27.60
CA GLU A 107 7.56 -4.09 26.79
C GLU A 107 7.31 -4.42 25.32
N LYS A 108 6.49 -5.44 25.05
CA LYS A 108 6.13 -5.84 23.68
C LYS A 108 5.43 -4.71 22.92
N LEU A 109 4.61 -3.91 23.59
CA LEU A 109 4.01 -2.71 22.99
C LEU A 109 5.03 -1.59 22.78
N ALA A 110 5.96 -1.38 23.71
CA ALA A 110 7.03 -0.39 23.56
C ALA A 110 7.91 -0.69 22.33
N VAL A 111 8.40 -1.92 22.21
CA VAL A 111 9.21 -2.39 21.07
C VAL A 111 8.43 -2.27 19.75
N MET A 112 7.12 -2.53 19.74
CA MET A 112 6.29 -2.33 18.53
C MET A 112 6.18 -0.86 18.12
N LEU A 113 6.07 0.09 19.07
CA LEU A 113 6.02 1.52 18.77
C LEU A 113 7.38 2.05 18.31
N GLU A 114 8.48 1.56 18.90
CA GLU A 114 9.85 1.88 18.46
C GLU A 114 10.12 1.33 17.06
N PHE A 115 9.69 0.10 16.75
CA PHE A 115 9.77 -0.45 15.41
C PHE A 115 8.93 0.35 14.40
N MET A 116 7.74 0.82 14.78
CA MET A 116 6.95 1.72 13.91
C MET A 116 7.69 3.01 13.60
N LYS A 117 8.32 3.63 14.60
CA LYS A 117 9.14 4.83 14.41
C LYS A 117 10.36 4.57 13.53
N PHE A 118 11.02 3.42 13.69
CA PHE A 118 12.14 2.98 12.86
C PHE A 118 11.76 2.73 11.40
N ALA A 119 10.67 2.00 11.15
CA ALA A 119 10.17 1.73 9.79
C ALA A 119 9.70 3.00 9.05
N LEU A 120 9.44 4.09 9.78
CA LEU A 120 9.13 5.42 9.25
C LEU A 120 10.36 6.35 9.16
N SER A 121 11.59 5.86 9.38
CA SER A 121 12.80 6.64 9.11
C SER A 121 13.06 6.73 7.59
N PRO A 122 13.64 7.82 7.07
CA PRO A 122 13.94 7.96 5.64
C PRO A 122 14.77 6.81 5.06
N GLU A 123 15.67 6.25 5.86
CA GLU A 123 16.56 5.14 5.48
C GLU A 123 15.81 3.82 5.33
N GLN A 124 14.83 3.54 6.20
CA GLN A 124 13.98 2.33 6.06
C GLN A 124 12.94 2.52 4.95
N GLN A 125 12.41 3.72 4.81
CA GLN A 125 11.49 4.09 3.74
C GLN A 125 12.16 3.96 2.36
N ALA A 126 13.44 4.29 2.21
CA ALA A 126 14.18 4.10 0.97
C ALA A 126 14.28 2.61 0.53
N ILE A 127 14.13 1.65 1.47
CA ILE A 127 14.10 0.21 1.14
C ILE A 127 12.77 -0.16 0.45
N THR A 128 11.66 0.54 0.73
CA THR A 128 10.33 0.20 0.18
C THR A 128 10.18 0.44 -1.32
N TYR A 129 11.18 1.03 -1.98
CA TYR A 129 11.33 0.98 -3.44
C TYR A 129 11.41 -0.46 -3.99
N ASP A 130 11.85 -1.43 -3.16
CA ASP A 130 11.83 -2.90 -3.37
C ASP A 130 11.81 -3.37 -4.84
N LYS A 131 12.90 -3.13 -5.58
CA LYS A 131 13.07 -3.55 -6.99
C LYS A 131 11.91 -3.12 -7.92
N GLY A 132 11.27 -2.00 -7.61
CA GLY A 132 10.13 -1.44 -8.33
C GLY A 132 8.77 -2.04 -7.97
N TYR A 133 8.68 -3.02 -7.06
CA TYR A 133 7.44 -3.74 -6.76
C TYR A 133 6.34 -2.84 -6.20
N PHE A 134 6.70 -1.88 -5.35
CA PHE A 134 5.79 -0.86 -4.81
C PHE A 134 6.01 0.54 -5.41
N TYR A 135 6.65 0.68 -6.58
CA TYR A 135 7.07 2.00 -7.08
C TYR A 135 5.92 3.04 -7.09
N PRO A 136 6.10 4.23 -6.47
CA PRO A 136 7.34 4.77 -5.91
C PRO A 136 7.77 4.13 -4.59
N GLY A 137 6.85 3.81 -3.66
CA GLY A 137 7.13 3.00 -2.47
C GLY A 137 7.05 3.77 -1.14
N PRO A 138 7.90 4.79 -0.89
CA PRO A 138 7.89 5.50 0.38
C PRO A 138 6.55 6.12 0.73
N ALA A 139 6.10 5.93 1.97
CA ALA A 139 5.00 6.70 2.55
C ALA A 139 5.47 8.08 3.03
N VAL A 140 6.73 8.17 3.46
CA VAL A 140 7.37 9.36 4.02
C VAL A 140 7.87 10.30 2.90
N ASN A 141 7.70 11.60 3.12
CA ASN A 141 8.12 12.65 2.19
C ASN A 141 9.65 12.85 2.17
N GLY A 142 10.15 13.44 1.08
CA GLY A 142 11.60 13.69 0.88
C GLY A 142 12.45 12.46 0.55
N VAL A 143 11.90 11.24 0.63
CA VAL A 143 12.62 9.99 0.29
C VAL A 143 12.63 9.80 -1.23
N THR A 144 13.80 9.86 -1.87
CA THR A 144 13.95 9.80 -3.34
C THR A 144 14.52 8.48 -3.84
N LEU A 145 14.44 8.24 -5.15
CA LEU A 145 15.00 7.04 -5.79
C LEU A 145 16.52 6.95 -5.60
N ASP A 146 17.23 8.08 -5.51
CA ASP A 146 18.68 8.10 -5.23
C ASP A 146 19.03 7.52 -3.85
N MET A 147 18.11 7.61 -2.88
CA MET A 147 18.29 7.01 -1.55
C MET A 147 18.07 5.49 -1.55
N ALA A 148 17.41 4.94 -2.58
CA ALA A 148 17.06 3.53 -2.63
C ALA A 148 18.29 2.61 -2.75
N PRO A 149 18.20 1.35 -2.28
CA PRO A 149 19.25 0.35 -2.45
C PRO A 149 19.72 0.24 -3.91
N PRO A 150 21.03 0.04 -4.19
CA PRO A 150 21.56 -0.03 -5.55
C PRO A 150 20.82 -1.02 -6.47
N GLU A 151 20.43 -2.18 -5.91
CA GLU A 151 19.65 -3.20 -6.62
C GLU A 151 18.27 -2.69 -7.05
N SER A 152 17.60 -1.91 -6.20
CA SER A 152 16.29 -1.31 -6.52
C SER A 152 16.43 -0.27 -7.62
N ARG A 153 17.44 0.62 -7.53
CA ARG A 153 17.72 1.63 -8.56
C ARG A 153 17.99 0.97 -9.92
N LYS A 154 18.84 -0.06 -9.95
CA LYS A 154 19.16 -0.81 -11.17
C LYS A 154 17.95 -1.50 -11.80
N VAL A 155 17.07 -2.13 -11.01
CA VAL A 155 15.86 -2.76 -11.55
C VAL A 155 14.87 -1.71 -12.08
N ILE A 156 14.76 -0.56 -11.43
CA ILE A 156 13.91 0.55 -11.89
C ILE A 156 14.48 1.19 -13.17
N GLU A 157 15.81 1.31 -13.30
CA GLU A 157 16.49 1.73 -14.53
C GLU A 157 16.28 0.73 -15.69
N GLU A 158 16.40 -0.58 -15.43
CA GLU A 158 16.37 -1.61 -16.48
C GLU A 158 14.93 -2.04 -16.92
N PHE A 159 13.95 -1.94 -16.02
CA PHE A 159 12.58 -2.45 -16.22
C PHE A 159 11.47 -1.41 -15.97
N GLY A 160 11.81 -0.24 -15.45
CA GLY A 160 10.87 0.85 -15.23
C GLY A 160 10.34 1.46 -16.52
N ARG A 161 9.45 2.46 -16.34
CA ARG A 161 8.66 3.06 -17.41
C ARG A 161 8.64 4.58 -17.23
N PRO A 162 9.34 5.38 -18.07
CA PRO A 162 9.29 6.83 -18.01
C PRO A 162 7.88 7.40 -18.13
N GLU A 163 6.96 6.67 -18.79
CA GLU A 163 5.55 7.03 -18.83
C GLU A 163 4.86 6.98 -17.45
N TYR A 164 5.34 6.19 -16.48
CA TYR A 164 4.72 6.10 -15.15
C TYR A 164 4.95 7.36 -14.32
N GLU A 165 6.11 8.01 -14.39
CA GLU A 165 6.32 9.29 -13.68
C GLU A 165 5.34 10.36 -14.14
N GLN A 166 5.11 10.45 -15.46
CA GLN A 166 4.16 11.38 -16.06
C GLN A 166 2.70 11.03 -15.71
N LEU A 167 2.33 9.75 -15.75
CA LEU A 167 0.99 9.30 -15.38
C LEU A 167 0.72 9.48 -13.87
N ILE A 168 1.71 9.21 -13.00
CA ILE A 168 1.61 9.41 -11.55
C ILE A 168 1.53 10.91 -11.23
N ALA A 169 2.36 11.77 -11.82
CA ALA A 169 2.28 13.20 -11.59
C ALA A 169 0.98 13.82 -12.15
N GLY A 170 0.57 13.43 -13.36
CA GLY A 170 -0.50 14.08 -14.11
C GLY A 170 -1.94 13.65 -13.80
N ASN A 171 -2.18 12.71 -12.88
CA ASN A 171 -3.52 12.21 -12.56
C ASN A 171 -3.81 12.21 -11.04
N PRO A 172 -5.08 12.39 -10.60
CA PRO A 172 -5.47 12.35 -9.19
C PRO A 172 -5.14 11.03 -8.50
N LYS A 173 -5.09 11.03 -7.17
CA LYS A 173 -4.81 9.87 -6.32
C LYS A 173 -5.86 9.84 -5.22
N GLU A 174 -6.70 8.81 -5.28
CA GLU A 174 -7.86 8.64 -4.42
C GLU A 174 -7.74 7.35 -3.62
N PRO A 175 -8.09 7.37 -2.31
CA PRO A 175 -8.20 6.15 -1.52
C PRO A 175 -9.24 5.19 -2.11
N PRO A 176 -9.10 3.88 -1.86
CA PRO A 176 -10.16 2.91 -2.11
C PRO A 176 -11.30 3.14 -1.12
N LEU A 177 -12.35 2.30 -1.21
CA LEU A 177 -13.52 2.35 -0.33
C LEU A 177 -13.13 2.43 1.16
N ASP A 178 -13.94 3.13 1.96
CA ASP A 178 -13.79 3.13 3.41
C ASP A 178 -13.96 1.71 3.98
N ALA A 179 -13.49 1.49 5.21
CA ALA A 179 -13.48 0.17 5.83
C ALA A 179 -14.83 -0.57 5.80
N LYS A 180 -15.95 0.14 5.97
CA LYS A 180 -17.29 -0.43 5.98
C LYS A 180 -17.75 -0.75 4.56
N ALA A 181 -17.58 0.18 3.62
CA ALA A 181 -17.91 -0.04 2.22
C ALA A 181 -17.03 -1.15 1.59
N MET A 182 -15.78 -1.28 2.02
CA MET A 182 -14.84 -2.33 1.61
C MET A 182 -15.25 -3.72 2.14
N VAL A 183 -15.58 -3.84 3.45
CA VAL A 183 -16.11 -5.09 4.01
C VAL A 183 -17.41 -5.50 3.30
N GLN A 184 -18.34 -4.57 3.07
CA GLN A 184 -19.58 -4.83 2.33
C GLN A 184 -19.34 -5.27 0.88
N ALA A 185 -18.27 -4.80 0.23
CA ALA A 185 -17.87 -5.24 -1.11
C ALA A 185 -17.32 -6.68 -1.10
N PHE A 186 -16.55 -7.07 -0.08
CA PHE A 186 -16.07 -8.44 0.09
C PHE A 186 -17.20 -9.41 0.48
N ASP A 187 -18.05 -9.07 1.45
CA ASP A 187 -19.26 -9.83 1.81
C ASP A 187 -20.16 -10.08 0.59
N ARG A 188 -20.25 -9.08 -0.30
CA ARG A 188 -20.97 -9.18 -1.56
C ARG A 188 -20.29 -10.12 -2.54
N TRP A 189 -18.98 -9.99 -2.75
CA TRP A 189 -18.20 -10.87 -3.62
C TRP A 189 -18.28 -12.33 -3.17
N ASP A 190 -18.11 -12.61 -1.88
CA ASP A 190 -18.16 -13.97 -1.34
C ASP A 190 -19.57 -14.58 -1.44
N ARG A 191 -20.63 -13.79 -1.27
CA ARG A 191 -22.01 -14.24 -1.48
C ARG A 191 -22.35 -14.49 -2.95
N GLU A 192 -21.94 -13.60 -3.86
CA GLU A 192 -22.43 -13.57 -5.26
C GLU A 192 -21.48 -14.26 -6.26
N ILE A 193 -20.20 -14.46 -5.92
CA ILE A 193 -19.15 -15.00 -6.81
C ILE A 193 -18.28 -16.07 -6.12
N GLY A 194 -17.85 -15.84 -4.88
CA GLY A 194 -16.92 -16.72 -4.16
C GLY A 194 -17.54 -18.05 -3.74
N GLY A 195 -18.68 -18.00 -3.05
CA GLY A 195 -19.35 -19.16 -2.46
C GLY A 195 -19.82 -20.20 -3.48
N ASP A 196 -20.06 -19.79 -4.73
CA ASP A 196 -20.46 -20.71 -5.80
C ASP A 196 -19.32 -21.66 -6.24
N LYS A 197 -18.07 -21.36 -5.86
CA LYS A 197 -16.91 -22.27 -5.97
C LYS A 197 -16.80 -23.27 -4.82
N VAL A 198 -17.61 -23.13 -3.76
CA VAL A 198 -17.66 -24.05 -2.60
C VAL A 198 -18.80 -25.07 -2.76
N LYS A 199 -19.05 -25.52 -3.99
CA LYS A 199 -20.02 -26.59 -4.29
C LYS A 199 -19.46 -27.96 -3.90
N LYS A 200 -19.67 -28.29 -2.62
CA LYS A 200 -19.68 -29.61 -1.98
C LYS A 200 -19.09 -30.77 -2.80
N THR A 201 -17.89 -31.22 -2.42
CA THR A 201 -17.61 -32.66 -2.41
C THR A 201 -18.48 -33.31 -1.33
N SER A 202 -19.49 -34.05 -1.77
CA SER A 202 -20.38 -34.90 -0.95
C SER A 202 -20.26 -36.35 -1.40
#